data_AF-A0A6A6IM38-F1
#
_entry.id   AF-A0A6A6IM38-F1
#
_cell.length_a   1.000
_cell.length_b   1.000
_cell.length_c   1.000
_cell.angle_alpha   90.00
_cell.angle_beta   90.00
_cell.angle_gamma   90.00
#
_symmetry.space_group_name_H-M   'P 1'
#
loop_
_entity.id
_entity.type
_entity.pdbx_description
1 polymer ?
#
loop_
_entity_poly.entity_id
_entity_poly.type
_entity_poly.pdbx_seq_one_letter_code
_entity_poly.pdbx_strand_id
1 'polypeptide(L)' 'MCFQVVERYSVCRCLYYKHAIDPCAAHGQSGHAAQEKTVLVGEACGPHGGSH' A
#
# COMPACT_ATOMS: atom_id res chain seq x y z
N MET A 1 4.41 -6.20 -15.28
CA MET A 1 4.85 -5.23 -14.27
C MET A 1 4.43 -5.76 -12.92
N CYS A 2 5.34 -5.86 -11.95
CA CYS A 2 4.95 -6.24 -10.60
C CYS A 2 4.27 -5.06 -9.91
N PHE A 3 3.22 -5.35 -9.15
CA PHE A 3 2.52 -4.32 -8.40
C PHE A 3 2.48 -4.70 -6.93
N GLN A 4 2.54 -3.70 -6.06
CA GLN A 4 2.31 -3.87 -4.64
C GLN A 4 1.17 -2.94 -4.21
N VAL A 5 0.06 -3.54 -3.78
CA VAL A 5 -1.05 -2.76 -3.25
C VAL A 5 -0.70 -2.33 -1.83
N VAL A 6 -0.82 -1.03 -1.57
CA VAL A 6 -0.61 -0.44 -0.25
C VAL A 6 -1.86 0.32 0.14
N GLU A 7 -2.53 -0.18 1.16
CA GLU A 7 -3.72 0.43 1.72
C GLU A 7 -3.33 1.46 2.76
N ARG A 8 -3.88 2.67 2.65
CA ARG A 8 -3.64 3.78 3.57
C ARG A 8 -4.93 4.45 3.96
N TYR A 9 -4.95 5.05 5.15
CA TYR A 9 -6.08 5.85 5.60
C TYR A 9 -6.26 7.12 4.76
N SER A 10 -7.52 7.47 4.47
CA SER A 10 -7.83 8.60 3.58
C SER A 10 -7.27 9.93 4.10
N VAL A 11 -7.43 10.19 5.39
CA VAL A 11 -7.06 11.45 6.04
C VAL A 11 -5.58 11.47 6.42
N CYS A 12 -5.15 10.56 7.30
CA CYS A 12 -3.79 10.60 7.86
C CYS A 12 -2.72 9.91 7.00
N ARG A 13 -3.11 9.19 5.93
CA ARG A 13 -2.23 8.42 5.05
C ARG A 13 -1.37 7.37 5.76
N CYS A 14 -1.67 7.07 7.02
CA CYS A 14 -1.03 5.99 7.77
C CYS A 14 -1.24 4.67 7.03
N LEU A 15 -0.27 3.78 7.13
CA LEU A 15 -0.38 2.44 6.58
C LEU A 15 -1.53 1.70 7.27
N TYR A 16 -2.49 1.25 6.47
CA TYR A 16 -3.51 0.29 6.91
C TYR A 16 -2.96 -1.11 6.73
N TYR A 17 -2.55 -1.45 5.49
CA TYR A 17 -2.02 -2.77 5.16
C TYR A 17 -1.11 -2.70 3.93
N LYS A 18 -0.06 -3.53 3.91
CA LYS A 18 0.87 -3.67 2.78
C LYS A 18 0.76 -5.09 2.26
N HIS A 19 0.20 -5.25 1.06
CA HIS A 19 0.03 -6.55 0.42
C HIS A 19 1.37 -7.11 -0.06
N ALA A 20 1.41 -8.42 -0.31
CA ALA A 20 2.51 -9.03 -1.04
C ALA A 20 2.63 -8.43 -2.46
N ILE A 21 3.83 -8.51 -3.03
CA ILE A 21 4.03 -8.12 -4.43
C ILE A 21 3.32 -9.15 -5.32
N ASP A 22 2.49 -8.67 -6.23
CA ASP A 22 1.95 -9.46 -7.33
C ASP A 22 3.05 -9.64 -8.39
N PRO A 23 3.61 -10.86 -8.52
CA PRO A 23 4.75 -11.09 -9.40
C PRO A 23 4.28 -11.16 -10.86
N CYS A 24 4.96 -10.43 -11.74
CA CYS A 24 4.82 -10.62 -13.18
C CYS A 24 5.88 -11.61 -13.70
N ALA A 25 5.79 -11.99 -14.98
CA ALA A 25 6.70 -12.96 -15.60
C ALA A 25 8.20 -12.56 -15.54
N ALA A 26 8.52 -11.27 -15.37
CA ALA A 26 9.88 -10.75 -15.24
C ALA A 26 10.34 -10.56 -13.77
N HIS A 27 9.56 -11.02 -12.80
CA HIS A 27 9.89 -10.86 -11.37
C HIS A 27 11.25 -11.50 -11.05
N GLY A 28 12.13 -10.75 -10.38
CA GLY A 28 13.49 -11.18 -10.03
C GLY A 28 14.57 -10.88 -11.08
N GLN A 29 14.21 -10.34 -12.26
CA GLN A 29 15.20 -9.83 -13.21
C GLN A 29 15.87 -8.55 -12.71
N SER A 30 17.15 -8.35 -13.03
CA SER A 30 17.87 -7.12 -12.67
C SER A 30 17.22 -5.89 -13.32
N GLY A 31 17.07 -4.82 -12.56
CA GLY A 31 16.38 -3.61 -13.01
C GLY A 31 14.84 -3.69 -12.99
N HIS A 32 14.28 -4.80 -12.51
CA HIS A 32 12.83 -4.95 -12.35
C HIS A 32 12.36 -4.31 -11.03
N ALA A 33 11.76 -3.11 -11.10
CA ALA A 33 11.14 -2.47 -9.93
C ALA A 33 9.64 -2.81 -9.85
N ALA A 34 9.18 -3.17 -8.65
CA ALA A 34 7.75 -3.29 -8.37
C ALA A 34 7.14 -1.90 -8.20
N GLN A 35 5.98 -1.67 -8.81
CA GLN A 35 5.27 -0.40 -8.68
C GLN A 35 4.30 -0.45 -7.50
N GLU A 36 4.39 0.53 -6.60
CA GLU A 36 3.41 0.68 -5.53
C GLU A 36 2.11 1.29 -6.08
N LYS A 37 0.96 0.70 -5.70
CA LYS A 37 -0.36 1.23 -5.97
C LYS A 37 -1.07 1.51 -4.65
N THR A 38 -1.20 2.79 -4.32
CA THR A 38 -1.89 3.20 -3.09
C THR A 38 -3.40 3.14 -3.26
N VAL A 39 -4.08 2.50 -2.32
CA VAL A 39 -5.54 2.49 -2.20
C VAL A 39 -5.91 3.16 -0.88
N LEU A 40 -6.93 4.01 -0.91
CA LEU A 40 -7.41 4.71 0.27
C LEU A 40 -8.55 3.95 0.92
N VAL A 41 -8.42 3.69 2.22
CA VAL A 41 -9.36 2.89 2.99
C VAL A 41 -9.66 3.56 4.33
N GLY A 42 -10.93 3.65 4.72
CA GLY A 42 -11.33 4.30 5.98
C GLY A 42 -10.93 5.78 6.10
N GLU A 43 -11.40 6.46 7.14
CA GLU A 43 -11.09 7.89 7.32
C GLU A 43 -9.73 8.10 8.01
N ALA A 44 -9.55 7.58 9.22
CA ALA A 44 -8.33 7.73 10.01
C ALA A 44 -7.99 6.46 10.80
N CYS A 45 -6.70 6.25 11.08
CA CYS A 45 -6.25 5.16 11.97
C CYS A 45 -6.61 5.47 13.43
N GLY A 46 -6.68 4.46 14.29
CA GLY A 46 -7.01 4.63 15.72
C GLY A 46 -6.31 5.82 16.40
N PRO A 47 -4.98 6.00 16.28
CA PRO A 47 -4.26 7.14 16.85
C PRO A 47 -4.68 8.52 16.31
N HIS A 48 -5.19 8.60 15.09
CA HIS A 48 -5.63 9.83 14.43
C HIS A 48 -7.17 9.93 14.33
N GLY A 49 -7.89 8.93 14.84
CA GLY A 49 -9.34 8.75 14.70
C GLY A 49 -10.17 9.51 15.73
N GLY A 50 -9.57 10.48 16.44
CA GLY A 50 -10.29 11.42 17.28
C GLY A 50 -11.20 10.75 18.32
N SER A 51 -10.66 9.86 19.14
CA SER A 51 -11.30 9.47 20.40
C SER A 51 -10.69 10.31 21.51
N HIS A 52 -11.33 11.45 21.83
CA HIS A 52 -11.02 12.19 23.06
C HIS A 52 -12.29 12.38 23.88
#